data_AF-A0A838S0G5-F1
#
_entry.id   AF-A0A838S0G5-F1
#
_cell.length_a   1.000
_cell.length_b   1.000
_cell.length_c   1.000
_cell.angle_alpha   90.00
_cell.angle_beta   90.00
_cell.angle_gamma   90.00
#
_symmetry.space_group_name_H-M   'P 1'
#
loop_
_entity.id
_entity.type
_entity.pdbx_description
1 polymer ?
#
loop_
_entity_poly.entity_id
_entity_poly.type
_entity_poly.pdbx_seq_one_letter_code
_entity_poly.pdbx_strand_id
1 'polypeptide(L)'
;MTIDTWEPQDFLAEFCERKALCLEWIERLEELSQTEPGRLWARHLPRVVDQIDFFRYLCQDEIDHYGEWRYHGFQPDEVLDFVDEDLNNLVPWVCRMIGMPKSK
;
A
#
# COMPACT_ATOMS: atom_id res chain seq x y z
N MET A 1 3.43 5.06 -32.39
CA MET A 1 3.70 4.88 -30.96
C MET A 1 3.48 6.23 -30.32
N THR A 2 2.28 6.45 -29.80
CA THR A 2 2.02 7.56 -28.88
C THR A 2 2.79 7.20 -27.61
N ILE A 3 3.78 8.02 -27.28
CA ILE A 3 4.44 7.96 -25.97
C ILE A 3 3.33 8.34 -25.00
N ASP A 4 2.91 7.41 -24.14
CA ASP A 4 2.07 7.73 -22.98
C ASP A 4 2.92 8.66 -22.09
N THR A 5 2.84 9.95 -22.35
CA THR A 5 3.38 10.97 -21.46
C THR A 5 2.40 11.12 -20.32
N TRP A 6 2.60 10.33 -19.27
CA TRP A 6 1.91 10.50 -18.00
C TRP A 6 2.22 11.89 -17.44
N GLU A 7 1.17 12.60 -17.01
CA GLU A 7 1.33 13.94 -16.46
C GLU A 7 1.52 13.88 -14.93
N PRO A 8 2.19 14.88 -14.33
CA PRO A 8 2.33 14.99 -12.88
C PRO A 8 1.04 14.83 -12.06
N GLN A 9 -0.10 15.26 -12.62
CA GLN A 9 -1.40 15.15 -11.98
C GLN A 9 -1.90 13.70 -11.93
N ASP A 10 -1.57 12.89 -12.93
CA ASP A 10 -1.92 11.47 -12.96
C ASP A 10 -1.19 10.72 -11.85
N PHE A 11 0.11 10.96 -11.71
CA PHE A 11 0.92 10.37 -10.63
C PHE A 11 0.43 10.75 -9.24
N LEU A 12 0.13 12.03 -9.00
CA LEU A 12 -0.41 12.49 -7.72
C LEU A 12 -1.75 11.82 -7.38
N ALA A 13 -2.62 11.65 -8.38
CA ALA A 13 -3.88 10.93 -8.20
C ALA A 13 -3.63 9.46 -7.83
N GLU A 14 -2.70 8.78 -8.51
CA GLU A 14 -2.33 7.40 -8.19
C GLU A 14 -1.78 7.26 -6.78
N PHE A 15 -0.85 8.12 -6.37
CA PHE A 15 -0.33 8.11 -4.99
C PHE A 15 -1.44 8.32 -3.95
N CYS A 16 -2.40 9.22 -4.24
CA CYS A 16 -3.55 9.43 -3.36
C CYS A 16 -4.41 8.17 -3.25
N GLU A 17 -4.64 7.47 -4.36
CA GLU A 17 -5.40 6.22 -4.40
C GLU A 17 -4.70 5.10 -3.61
N ARG A 18 -3.39 4.87 -3.85
CA ARG A 18 -2.62 3.84 -3.13
C ARG A 18 -2.54 4.14 -1.63
N LYS A 19 -2.38 5.41 -1.26
CA LYS A 19 -2.43 5.85 0.15
C LYS A 19 -3.78 5.52 0.80
N ALA A 20 -4.88 5.81 0.11
CA ALA A 20 -6.23 5.50 0.61
C ALA A 20 -6.42 3.98 0.77
N LEU A 21 -6.00 3.20 -0.21
CA LEU A 21 -6.04 1.74 -0.16
C LEU A 21 -5.26 1.19 1.04
N CYS A 22 -4.06 1.71 1.32
CA CYS A 22 -3.27 1.31 2.48
C CYS A 22 -4.02 1.58 3.80
N LEU A 23 -4.66 2.74 3.94
CA LEU A 23 -5.47 3.08 5.12
C LEU A 23 -6.65 2.11 5.31
N GLU A 24 -7.40 1.84 4.23
CA GLU A 24 -8.53 0.89 4.27
C GLU A 24 -8.09 -0.51 4.73
N TRP A 25 -6.93 -0.97 4.29
CA TRP A 25 -6.39 -2.27 4.71
C TRP A 25 -5.97 -2.29 6.18
N ILE A 26 -5.33 -1.23 6.67
CA ILE A 26 -4.95 -1.11 8.09
C ILE A 26 -6.20 -1.17 8.95
N GLU A 27 -7.20 -0.33 8.67
CA GLU A 27 -8.46 -0.27 9.43
C GLU A 27 -9.15 -1.64 9.44
N ARG A 28 -9.27 -2.29 8.28
CA ARG A 28 -9.89 -3.61 8.15
C ARG A 28 -9.16 -4.68 8.94
N LEU A 29 -7.83 -4.66 8.95
CA LEU A 29 -7.03 -5.63 9.69
C LEU A 29 -7.13 -5.43 11.21
N GLU A 30 -7.17 -4.18 11.66
CA GLU A 30 -7.41 -3.83 13.06
C GLU A 30 -8.80 -4.29 13.52
N GLU A 31 -9.86 -4.00 12.76
CA GLU A 31 -11.23 -4.46 13.04
C GLU A 31 -11.32 -5.99 13.12
N LEU A 32 -10.70 -6.70 12.16
CA LEU A 32 -10.66 -8.16 12.16
C LEU A 32 -9.93 -8.69 13.41
N SER A 33 -8.90 -8.01 13.89
CA SER A 33 -8.15 -8.46 15.07
C SER A 33 -8.95 -8.31 16.37
N GLN A 34 -9.81 -7.29 16.43
CA GLN A 34 -10.71 -7.06 17.56
C GLN A 34 -11.85 -8.09 17.60
N THR A 35 -12.32 -8.54 16.44
CA THR A 35 -13.40 -9.53 16.32
C THR A 35 -12.91 -10.99 16.39
N GLU A 36 -11.65 -11.25 16.04
CA GLU A 36 -11.04 -12.58 16.09
C GLU A 36 -9.72 -12.65 16.90
N PRO A 37 -9.68 -12.18 18.17
CA PRO A 37 -8.44 -12.03 18.93
C PRO A 37 -7.73 -13.36 19.23
N GLY A 38 -8.44 -14.49 19.17
CA GLY A 38 -7.89 -15.83 19.40
C GLY A 38 -7.16 -16.45 18.21
N ARG A 39 -7.11 -15.77 17.06
CA ARG A 39 -6.48 -16.32 15.85
C ARG A 39 -4.97 -16.15 15.85
N LEU A 40 -4.27 -17.15 15.33
CA LEU A 40 -2.82 -17.15 15.17
C LEU A 40 -2.30 -16.07 14.22
N TRP A 41 -3.14 -15.48 13.36
CA TRP A 41 -2.72 -14.37 12.50
C TRP A 41 -2.71 -13.03 13.25
N ALA A 42 -3.57 -12.85 14.25
CA ALA A 42 -3.73 -11.57 14.97
C ALA A 42 -2.45 -11.14 15.70
N ARG A 43 -1.64 -12.09 16.20
CA ARG A 43 -0.31 -11.81 16.78
C ARG A 43 0.71 -11.24 15.78
N HIS A 44 0.48 -11.42 14.48
CA HIS A 44 1.33 -10.86 13.43
C HIS A 44 0.83 -9.49 12.97
N LEU A 45 -0.37 -9.07 13.39
CA LEU A 45 -1.01 -7.83 12.96
C LEU A 45 -0.09 -6.61 13.08
N PRO A 46 0.61 -6.34 14.20
CA PRO A 46 1.44 -5.14 14.30
C PRO A 46 2.48 -5.06 13.19
N ARG A 47 3.12 -6.19 12.86
CA ARG A 47 4.12 -6.24 11.79
C ARG A 47 3.51 -6.02 10.40
N VAL A 48 2.28 -6.47 10.17
CA VAL A 48 1.58 -6.26 8.90
C VAL A 48 1.17 -4.80 8.75
N VAL A 49 0.60 -4.23 9.81
CA VAL A 49 0.22 -2.81 9.85
C VAL A 49 1.46 -1.93 9.64
N ASP A 50 2.58 -2.21 10.32
CA ASP A 50 3.83 -1.47 10.13
C ASP A 50 4.32 -1.49 8.67
N GLN A 51 4.17 -2.63 7.98
CA GLN A 51 4.53 -2.77 6.57
C GLN A 51 3.60 -1.95 5.67
N ILE A 52 2.29 -1.99 5.90
CA ILE A 52 1.33 -1.20 5.12
C ILE A 52 1.51 0.29 5.38
N ASP A 53 1.77 0.67 6.64
CA ASP A 53 1.96 2.07 7.04
C ASP A 53 3.21 2.68 6.43
N PHE A 54 4.25 1.86 6.20
CA PHE A 54 5.42 2.27 5.43
C PHE A 54 5.04 2.69 4.00
N PHE A 55 4.26 1.90 3.26
CA PHE A 55 3.82 2.27 1.92
C PHE A 55 2.90 3.50 1.94
N ARG A 56 2.00 3.58 2.92
CA ARG A 56 1.16 4.78 3.13
C ARG A 56 2.03 6.03 3.31
N TYR A 57 3.10 5.93 4.11
CA TYR A 57 4.04 7.02 4.33
C TYR A 57 4.77 7.40 3.04
N LEU A 58 5.28 6.42 2.27
CA LEU A 58 5.92 6.69 0.98
C LEU A 58 5.00 7.47 0.03
N CYS A 59 3.74 7.04 -0.09
CA CYS A 59 2.76 7.75 -0.92
C CYS A 59 2.49 9.16 -0.40
N GLN A 60 2.36 9.35 0.92
CA GLN A 60 2.15 10.68 1.51
C GLN A 60 3.33 11.61 1.26
N ASP A 61 4.56 11.12 1.40
CA ASP A 61 5.76 11.92 1.24
C ASP A 61 5.95 12.34 -0.23
N GLU A 62 5.62 11.46 -1.20
CA GLU A 62 5.57 11.84 -2.62
C GLU A 62 4.42 12.79 -2.97
N ILE A 63 3.27 12.72 -2.28
CA ILE A 63 2.20 13.72 -2.45
C ILE A 63 2.66 15.10 -1.97
N ASP A 64 3.34 15.14 -0.81
CA ASP A 64 3.74 16.40 -0.18
C ASP A 64 4.95 17.05 -0.89
N HIS A 65 5.85 16.24 -1.43
CA HIS A 65 7.13 16.66 -2.03
C HIS A 65 7.27 16.23 -3.49
N TYR A 66 6.16 16.16 -4.23
CA TYR A 66 6.11 15.60 -5.57
C TYR A 66 7.24 16.10 -6.48
N GLY A 67 8.07 15.17 -6.94
CA GLY A 67 9.16 15.53 -7.86
C GLY A 67 10.35 16.23 -7.19
N GLU A 68 10.31 16.53 -5.90
CA GLU A 68 11.40 17.12 -5.11
C GLU A 68 12.13 16.10 -4.23
N TRP A 69 11.39 15.16 -3.63
CA TRP A 69 11.94 14.05 -2.85
C TRP A 69 12.17 12.80 -3.73
N ARG A 70 13.13 11.94 -3.36
CA ARG A 70 13.51 10.76 -4.15
C ARG A 70 13.79 9.59 -3.23
N TYR A 71 12.77 8.76 -2.99
CA TYR A 71 12.98 7.47 -2.32
C TYR A 71 14.00 6.63 -3.10
N HIS A 72 15.17 6.36 -2.52
CA HIS A 72 16.29 5.66 -3.18
C HIS A 72 16.75 6.24 -4.54
N GLY A 73 16.45 7.50 -4.85
CA GLY A 73 16.77 8.10 -6.15
C GLY A 73 15.75 7.78 -7.26
N PHE A 74 14.68 7.06 -6.96
CA PHE A 74 13.63 6.68 -7.90
C PHE A 74 12.83 7.89 -8.39
N GLN A 75 12.45 7.85 -9.66
CA GLN A 75 11.43 8.74 -10.21
C GLN A 75 10.04 8.38 -9.66
N PRO A 76 9.05 9.31 -9.72
CA PRO A 76 7.72 9.06 -9.17
C PRO A 76 7.02 7.80 -9.70
N ASP A 77 7.21 7.46 -10.97
CA ASP A 77 6.72 6.22 -11.59
C ASP A 77 7.39 4.98 -10.97
N GLU A 78 8.70 5.01 -10.80
CA GLU A 78 9.45 3.92 -10.17
C GLU A 78 9.04 3.70 -8.70
N VAL A 79 8.68 4.77 -7.98
CA VAL A 79 8.15 4.66 -6.61
C VAL A 79 6.76 4.02 -6.62
N LEU A 80 5.87 4.40 -7.55
CA LEU A 80 4.56 3.76 -7.70
C LEU A 80 4.70 2.28 -8.06
N ASP A 81 5.55 1.93 -9.01
CA ASP A 81 5.80 0.54 -9.41
C ASP A 81 6.28 -0.29 -8.21
N PHE A 82 7.19 0.26 -7.40
CA PHE A 82 7.64 -0.38 -6.17
C PHE A 82 6.50 -0.61 -5.16
N VAL A 83 5.66 0.42 -4.93
CA VAL A 83 4.51 0.32 -4.03
C VAL A 83 3.53 -0.74 -4.54
N ASP A 84 3.22 -0.73 -5.83
CA ASP A 84 2.26 -1.66 -6.43
C ASP A 84 2.78 -3.10 -6.40
N GLU A 85 4.05 -3.36 -6.70
CA GLU A 85 4.63 -4.70 -6.64
C GLU A 85 4.54 -5.28 -5.21
N ASP A 86 4.96 -4.51 -4.21
CA ASP A 86 4.99 -4.98 -2.83
C ASP A 86 3.58 -5.11 -2.23
N LEU A 87 2.66 -4.19 -2.53
CA LEU A 87 1.26 -4.33 -2.12
C LEU A 87 0.61 -5.55 -2.78
N ASN A 88 0.89 -5.81 -4.06
CA ASN A 88 0.41 -7.01 -4.77
C ASN A 88 0.98 -8.31 -4.20
N ASN A 89 2.14 -8.28 -3.55
CA ASN A 89 2.70 -9.43 -2.83
C ASN A 89 2.10 -9.58 -1.42
N LEU A 90 1.87 -8.45 -0.74
CA LEU A 90 1.37 -8.40 0.63
C LEU A 90 -0.10 -8.81 0.74
N VAL A 91 -0.97 -8.28 -0.14
CA VAL A 91 -2.42 -8.52 -0.10
C VAL A 91 -2.78 -10.02 -0.18
N PRO A 92 -2.25 -10.81 -1.14
CA PRO A 92 -2.52 -12.25 -1.17
C PRO A 92 -2.00 -12.99 0.05
N TRP A 93 -0.88 -12.57 0.62
CA TRP A 93 -0.35 -13.17 1.85
C TRP A 93 -1.24 -12.87 3.05
N VAL A 94 -1.69 -11.63 3.21
CA VAL A 94 -2.66 -11.22 4.24
C VAL A 94 -3.95 -12.02 4.09
N CYS A 95 -4.54 -12.07 2.89
CA CYS A 95 -5.75 -12.84 2.60
C CYS A 95 -5.62 -14.32 2.99
N ARG A 96 -4.47 -14.94 2.68
CA ARG A 96 -4.19 -16.34 3.11
C ARG A 96 -4.12 -16.48 4.62
N MET A 97 -3.50 -15.54 5.33
CA MET A 97 -3.37 -15.61 6.78
C MET A 97 -4.71 -15.44 7.50
N ILE A 98 -5.56 -14.53 7.03
CA ILE A 98 -6.88 -14.25 7.63
C ILE A 98 -7.96 -15.24 7.17
N GLY A 99 -7.64 -16.12 6.22
CA GLY A 99 -8.59 -17.10 5.68
C GLY A 99 -9.68 -16.49 4.79
N MET A 100 -9.45 -15.29 4.24
CA MET A 100 -10.36 -14.72 3.26
C MET A 100 -10.27 -15.48 1.95
N PRO A 101 -11.40 -15.81 1.30
CA PRO A 101 -11.38 -16.38 -0.04
C PRO A 101 -10.67 -15.39 -0.97
N LYS A 102 -9.85 -15.88 -1.90
CA LYS A 102 -9.28 -15.04 -2.96
C LYS A 102 -10.44 -14.32 -3.66
N SER A 103 -10.53 -12.99 -3.52
CA SER A 103 -11.41 -12.23 -4.39
C SER A 103 -10.99 -12.54 -5.83
N LYS A 104 -11.97 -13.03 -6.60
CA LYS A 104 -11.81 -13.38 -8.01
C LYS A 104 -11.65 -12.13 -8.85
#